data_AF-A0A924I3B5-F1
#
_entry.id   AF-A0A924I3B5-F1
#
_cell.length_a   1.000
_cell.length_b   1.000
_cell.length_c   1.000
_cell.angle_alpha   90.00
_cell.angle_beta   90.00
_cell.angle_gamma   90.00
#
_symmetry.space_group_name_H-M   'P 1'
#
loop_
_entity.id
_entity.type
_entity.pdbx_description
1 polymer ?
#
loop_
_entity_poly.entity_id
_entity_poly.type
_entity_poly.pdbx_seq_one_letter_code
_entity_poly.pdbx_strand_id
1 'polypeptide(L)'
;MSGGQRLESLEGLRFIASAAIVAAHFIPYAVGETRWISRLHLAVDMFFVVSGIVIATNYAGHVATLRDWAQFMRKRIARIYPLHLATLAFYVAIGLLVWAGRLHPVDAARYDAAAIIPNLLLVHAWFPSGTISFNYVSWSVSAEFFVYLAFPLVALAVRGHPAISLLAIVMLFGLFAGYAQTRIGLPLTRLGWQAGALRAIPSFAFGVWIEAHRDQLSRLFAPYHPALLLKA
;
A
#
# COMPACT_ATOMS: atom_id res chain seq x y z
N MET A 1 -6.58 -25.79 1.95
CA MET A 1 -7.78 -25.05 1.51
C MET A 1 -7.77 -25.04 0.00
N SER A 2 -8.90 -25.00 -0.70
CA SER A 2 -8.83 -24.80 -2.15
C SER A 2 -8.21 -23.42 -2.43
N GLY A 3 -7.53 -23.26 -3.57
CA GLY A 3 -6.90 -21.98 -3.93
C GLY A 3 -7.88 -20.80 -3.89
N GLY A 4 -9.15 -21.04 -4.26
CA GLY A 4 -10.24 -20.05 -4.18
C GLY A 4 -10.55 -19.61 -2.74
N GLN A 5 -10.73 -20.54 -1.80
CA GLN A 5 -11.02 -20.22 -0.40
C GLN A 5 -9.92 -19.39 0.27
N ARG A 6 -8.66 -19.60 -0.13
CA ARG A 6 -7.53 -18.80 0.37
C ARG A 6 -7.58 -17.36 -0.14
N LEU A 7 -7.85 -17.18 -1.43
CA LEU A 7 -7.96 -15.84 -2.01
C LEU A 7 -9.12 -15.06 -1.39
N GLU A 8 -10.28 -15.70 -1.17
CA GLU A 8 -11.42 -15.11 -0.47
C GLU A 8 -11.05 -14.66 0.96
N SER A 9 -10.30 -15.51 1.70
CA SER A 9 -9.84 -15.18 3.04
C SER A 9 -8.90 -13.96 3.06
N LEU A 10 -8.01 -13.84 2.06
CA LEU A 10 -7.09 -12.70 1.93
C LEU A 10 -7.82 -11.42 1.55
N GLU A 11 -8.83 -11.48 0.66
CA GLU A 11 -9.67 -10.33 0.35
C GLU A 11 -10.50 -9.89 1.58
N GLY A 12 -11.00 -10.84 2.38
CA GLY A 12 -11.64 -10.56 3.67
C GLY A 12 -10.70 -9.83 4.64
N LEU A 13 -9.42 -10.22 4.69
CA LEU A 13 -8.43 -9.55 5.52
C LEU A 13 -8.10 -8.13 5.01
N ARG A 14 -8.05 -7.91 3.68
CA ARG A 14 -7.93 -6.56 3.10
C ARG A 14 -9.14 -5.68 3.44
N PHE A 15 -10.33 -6.26 3.45
CA PHE A 15 -11.54 -5.55 3.87
C PHE A 15 -11.45 -5.11 5.34
N ILE A 16 -11.07 -6.01 6.24
CA ILE A 16 -10.86 -5.68 7.67
C ILE A 16 -9.78 -4.60 7.83
N ALA A 17 -8.66 -4.72 7.11
CA ALA A 17 -7.61 -3.69 7.12
C ALA A 17 -8.15 -2.33 6.68
N SER A 18 -8.93 -2.30 5.59
CA SER A 18 -9.53 -1.08 5.05
C SER A 18 -10.54 -0.47 6.02
N ALA A 19 -11.38 -1.29 6.66
CA ALA A 19 -12.32 -0.85 7.69
C ALA A 19 -11.60 -0.25 8.92
N ALA A 20 -10.49 -0.87 9.36
CA ALA A 20 -9.66 -0.35 10.43
C ALA A 20 -9.00 1.00 10.06
N ILE A 21 -8.61 1.19 8.80
CA ILE A 21 -8.08 2.48 8.30
C ILE A 21 -9.17 3.56 8.34
N VAL A 22 -10.38 3.25 7.91
CA VAL A 22 -11.53 4.18 8.00
C VAL A 22 -11.79 4.53 9.46
N ALA A 23 -11.87 3.55 10.35
CA ALA A 23 -12.00 3.76 11.79
C ALA A 23 -10.89 4.66 12.36
N ALA A 24 -9.64 4.46 11.95
CA ALA A 24 -8.50 5.27 12.38
C ALA A 24 -8.65 6.76 12.03
N HIS A 25 -9.36 7.09 10.94
CA HIS A 25 -9.59 8.47 10.52
C HIS A 25 -10.84 9.07 11.16
N PHE A 26 -11.92 8.30 11.29
CA PHE A 26 -13.23 8.85 11.65
C PHE A 26 -13.60 8.74 13.14
N ILE A 27 -13.15 7.69 13.82
CA ILE A 27 -13.46 7.50 15.26
C ILE A 27 -12.91 8.64 16.14
N PRO A 28 -11.70 9.19 15.90
CA PRO A 28 -11.19 10.31 16.71
C PRO A 28 -12.11 11.53 16.74
N TYR A 29 -12.87 11.79 15.67
CA TYR A 29 -13.82 12.90 15.63
C TYR A 29 -15.04 12.71 16.55
N ALA A 30 -15.39 11.46 16.88
CA ALA A 30 -16.55 11.15 17.70
C ALA A 30 -16.19 10.99 19.19
N VAL A 31 -15.07 10.34 19.50
CA VAL A 31 -14.71 9.95 20.87
C VAL A 31 -13.33 10.43 21.32
N GLY A 32 -12.64 11.23 20.50
CA GLY A 32 -11.27 11.68 20.74
C GLY A 32 -10.21 10.62 20.41
N GLU A 33 -8.96 11.05 20.38
CA GLU A 33 -7.81 10.17 20.12
C GLU A 33 -7.50 9.31 21.35
N THR A 34 -7.41 7.99 21.18
CA THR A 34 -6.94 7.07 22.23
C THR A 34 -5.71 6.31 21.77
N ARG A 35 -4.95 5.71 22.71
CA ARG A 35 -3.79 4.89 22.39
C ARG A 35 -4.11 3.70 21.46
N TRP A 36 -5.33 3.17 21.51
CA TRP A 36 -5.74 2.06 20.65
C TRP A 36 -6.10 2.55 19.25
N ILE A 37 -6.91 3.61 19.14
CA ILE A 37 -7.29 4.22 17.86
C ILE A 37 -6.03 4.71 17.13
N SER A 38 -5.11 5.32 17.86
CA SER A 38 -3.87 5.84 17.29
C SER A 38 -2.98 4.77 16.70
N ARG A 39 -3.17 3.48 17.02
CA ARG A 39 -2.44 2.32 16.45
C ARG A 39 -3.11 1.71 15.23
N LEU A 40 -4.38 2.03 14.96
CA LEU A 40 -5.10 1.50 13.80
C LEU A 40 -4.48 1.91 12.46
N HIS A 41 -3.63 2.94 12.44
CA HIS A 41 -2.83 3.29 11.25
C HIS A 41 -1.96 2.12 10.76
N LEU A 42 -1.57 1.18 11.62
CA LEU A 42 -0.79 -0.02 11.25
C LEU A 42 -1.57 -0.99 10.35
N ALA A 43 -2.90 -0.85 10.28
CA ALA A 43 -3.72 -1.61 9.35
C ALA A 43 -3.33 -1.35 7.88
N VAL A 44 -2.72 -0.19 7.59
CA VAL A 44 -2.16 0.09 6.26
C VAL A 44 -0.97 -0.82 5.94
N ASP A 45 -0.09 -1.10 6.90
CA ASP A 45 1.04 -2.00 6.69
C ASP A 45 0.54 -3.44 6.45
N MET A 46 -0.48 -3.86 7.20
CA MET A 46 -1.16 -5.13 6.98
C MET A 46 -1.79 -5.19 5.58
N PHE A 47 -2.46 -4.12 5.13
CA PHE A 47 -3.02 -4.04 3.78
C PHE A 47 -1.94 -4.25 2.70
N PHE A 48 -0.75 -3.65 2.85
CA PHE A 48 0.35 -3.82 1.91
C PHE A 48 0.96 -5.22 1.95
N VAL A 49 1.16 -5.81 3.13
CA VAL A 49 1.62 -7.21 3.28
C VAL A 49 0.65 -8.16 2.58
N VAL A 50 -0.64 -8.04 2.86
CA VAL A 50 -1.67 -8.90 2.24
C VAL A 50 -1.74 -8.67 0.73
N SER A 51 -1.60 -7.43 0.27
CA SER A 51 -1.52 -7.12 -1.16
C SER A 51 -0.32 -7.80 -1.82
N GLY A 52 0.84 -7.83 -1.15
CA GLY A 52 2.02 -8.57 -1.61
C GLY A 52 1.74 -10.06 -1.78
N ILE A 53 1.12 -10.69 -0.78
CA ILE A 53 0.74 -12.11 -0.83
C ILE A 53 -0.23 -12.38 -1.98
N VAL A 54 -1.31 -11.60 -2.11
CA VAL A 54 -2.33 -11.79 -3.16
C VAL A 54 -1.74 -11.61 -4.55
N ILE A 55 -0.90 -10.58 -4.74
CA ILE A 55 -0.27 -10.32 -6.05
C ILE A 55 0.74 -11.41 -6.38
N ALA A 56 1.59 -11.81 -5.44
CA ALA A 56 2.53 -12.90 -5.62
C ALA A 56 1.80 -14.22 -5.93
N THR A 57 0.71 -14.54 -5.23
CA THR A 57 -0.05 -15.78 -5.46
C THR A 57 -0.59 -15.87 -6.89
N ASN A 58 -1.04 -14.75 -7.44
CA ASN A 58 -1.68 -14.72 -8.77
C ASN A 58 -0.71 -14.46 -9.93
N TYR A 59 0.48 -13.89 -9.66
CA TYR A 59 1.37 -13.38 -10.73
C TYR A 59 2.84 -13.79 -10.56
N ALA A 60 3.23 -14.43 -9.45
CA ALA A 60 4.60 -14.95 -9.32
C ALA A 60 4.87 -15.97 -10.44
N GLY A 61 5.97 -15.77 -11.17
CA GLY A 61 6.34 -16.61 -12.31
C GLY A 61 5.64 -16.26 -13.64
N HIS A 62 4.59 -15.43 -13.60
CA HIS A 62 3.79 -15.09 -14.78
C HIS A 62 4.12 -13.71 -15.36
N VAL A 63 4.95 -12.91 -14.68
CA VAL A 63 5.42 -11.61 -15.18
C VAL A 63 6.88 -11.76 -15.62
N ALA A 64 7.09 -12.47 -16.73
CA ALA A 64 8.42 -12.70 -17.30
C ALA A 64 8.70 -11.80 -18.50
N THR A 65 7.66 -11.39 -19.24
CA THR A 65 7.79 -10.56 -20.43
C THR A 65 7.14 -9.18 -20.24
N LEU A 66 7.52 -8.22 -21.09
CA LEU A 66 6.86 -6.91 -21.14
C LEU A 66 5.35 -7.01 -21.42
N ARG A 67 4.93 -8.01 -22.20
CA ARG A 67 3.51 -8.26 -22.49
C ARG A 67 2.76 -8.68 -21.23
N ASP A 68 3.34 -9.59 -20.44
CA ASP A 68 2.71 -10.05 -19.20
C ASP A 68 2.61 -8.92 -18.18
N TRP A 69 3.68 -8.12 -18.08
CA TRP A 69 3.70 -6.93 -17.25
C TRP A 69 2.62 -5.92 -17.66
N ALA A 70 2.47 -5.64 -18.96
CA ALA A 70 1.44 -4.75 -19.47
C ALA A 70 0.02 -5.28 -19.17
N GLN A 71 -0.21 -6.58 -19.31
CA GLN A 71 -1.49 -7.20 -18.95
C GLN A 71 -1.79 -7.11 -17.45
N PHE A 72 -0.78 -7.35 -16.61
CA PHE A 72 -0.85 -7.16 -15.17
C PHE A 72 -1.22 -5.71 -14.83
N MET A 73 -0.46 -4.73 -15.34
CA MET A 73 -0.69 -3.32 -15.07
C MET A 73 -2.07 -2.86 -15.55
N ARG A 74 -2.53 -3.32 -16.72
CA ARG A 74 -3.87 -3.00 -17.22
C ARG A 74 -4.97 -3.42 -16.23
N LYS A 75 -4.87 -4.63 -15.66
CA LYS A 75 -5.84 -5.09 -14.63
C LYS A 75 -5.78 -4.25 -13.36
N ARG A 76 -4.58 -3.79 -12.95
CA ARG A 76 -4.41 -2.95 -11.76
C ARG A 76 -4.94 -1.53 -11.97
N ILE A 77 -4.63 -0.93 -13.12
CA ILE A 77 -5.12 0.38 -13.52
C ILE A 77 -6.64 0.37 -13.62
N ALA A 78 -7.23 -0.63 -14.27
CA ALA A 78 -8.68 -0.78 -14.37
C ALA A 78 -9.39 -0.91 -13.02
N ARG A 79 -8.71 -1.46 -11.99
CA ARG A 79 -9.23 -1.53 -10.62
C ARG A 79 -9.17 -0.18 -9.91
N ILE A 80 -8.07 0.56 -10.05
CA ILE A 80 -7.78 1.78 -9.26
C ILE A 80 -8.40 3.04 -9.87
N TYR A 81 -8.20 3.25 -11.18
CA TYR A 81 -8.46 4.54 -11.82
C TYR A 81 -9.93 4.97 -11.82
N PRO A 82 -10.95 4.09 -11.97
CA PRO A 82 -12.34 4.55 -12.00
C PRO A 82 -12.73 5.33 -10.74
N LEU A 83 -12.42 4.78 -9.56
CA LEU A 83 -12.70 5.44 -8.29
C LEU A 83 -11.78 6.65 -8.07
N HIS A 84 -10.49 6.53 -8.40
CA HIS A 84 -9.54 7.63 -8.25
C HIS A 84 -9.95 8.85 -9.08
N LEU A 85 -10.29 8.66 -10.36
CA LEU A 85 -10.73 9.74 -11.25
C LEU A 85 -12.04 10.36 -10.76
N ALA A 86 -13.01 9.56 -10.30
CA ALA A 86 -14.26 10.08 -9.76
C ALA A 86 -14.01 10.98 -8.53
N THR A 87 -13.19 10.52 -7.58
CA THR A 87 -12.87 11.31 -6.39
C THR A 87 -12.00 12.54 -6.71
N LEU A 88 -11.05 12.42 -7.62
CA LEU A 88 -10.22 13.54 -8.05
C LEU A 88 -11.06 14.59 -8.77
N ALA A 89 -11.96 14.21 -9.67
CA ALA A 89 -12.88 15.12 -10.34
C ALA A 89 -13.76 15.88 -9.35
N PHE A 90 -14.27 15.20 -8.32
CA PHE A 90 -15.00 15.84 -7.23
C PHE A 90 -14.16 16.91 -6.51
N TYR A 91 -12.92 16.60 -6.12
CA TYR A 91 -12.05 17.58 -5.45
C TYR A 91 -11.56 18.69 -6.39
N VAL A 92 -11.42 18.43 -7.69
CA VAL A 92 -11.13 19.46 -8.70
C VAL A 92 -12.33 20.41 -8.84
N ALA A 93 -13.57 19.90 -8.81
CA ALA A 93 -14.76 20.75 -8.81
C ALA A 93 -14.81 21.67 -7.57
N ILE A 94 -14.42 21.16 -6.40
CA ILE A 94 -14.23 21.99 -5.20
C ILE A 94 -13.13 23.04 -5.44
N GLY A 95 -11.98 22.63 -5.99
CA GLY A 95 -10.87 23.53 -6.32
C GLY A 95 -11.28 24.68 -7.25
N LEU A 96 -12.11 24.41 -8.27
CA LEU A 96 -12.68 25.43 -9.15
C LEU A 96 -13.50 26.48 -8.38
N LEU A 97 -14.31 26.04 -7.40
CA LEU A 97 -15.07 26.95 -6.54
C LEU A 97 -14.16 27.78 -5.63
N VAL A 98 -13.06 27.20 -5.14
CA VAL A 98 -12.04 27.91 -4.35
C VAL A 98 -11.35 28.99 -5.19
N TRP A 99 -10.89 28.65 -6.39
CA TRP A 99 -10.23 29.61 -7.29
C TRP A 99 -11.17 30.71 -7.78
N ALA A 100 -12.47 30.42 -7.90
CA ALA A 100 -13.50 31.40 -8.21
C ALA A 100 -13.90 32.28 -7.01
N GLY A 101 -13.29 32.09 -5.83
CA GLY A 101 -13.62 32.83 -4.61
C GLY A 101 -15.01 32.52 -4.04
N ARG A 102 -15.60 31.38 -4.42
CA ARG A 102 -16.92 30.92 -3.96
C ARG A 102 -16.82 30.09 -2.68
N LEU A 103 -15.66 29.49 -2.42
CA LEU A 103 -15.37 28.69 -1.23
C LEU A 103 -14.05 29.14 -0.60
N HIS A 104 -14.01 29.22 0.72
CA HIS A 104 -12.82 29.61 1.49
C HIS A 104 -12.45 28.49 2.47
N PRO A 105 -11.73 27.44 2.02
CA PRO A 105 -11.31 26.35 2.86
C PRO A 105 -10.27 26.83 3.88
N VAL A 106 -10.14 26.10 4.99
CA VAL A 106 -9.13 26.35 6.03
C VAL A 106 -7.71 26.30 5.45
N ASP A 107 -7.48 25.39 4.50
CA ASP A 107 -6.21 25.26 3.78
C ASP A 107 -6.46 25.34 2.27
N ALA A 108 -6.26 26.53 1.71
CA ALA A 108 -6.39 26.77 0.27
C ALA A 108 -5.25 26.16 -0.55
N ALA A 109 -4.07 25.96 0.05
CA ALA A 109 -2.90 25.38 -0.63
C ALA A 109 -3.15 23.93 -1.08
N ARG A 110 -4.14 23.25 -0.46
CA ARG A 110 -4.61 21.93 -0.86
C ARG A 110 -5.19 21.85 -2.27
N TYR A 111 -5.64 22.98 -2.81
CA TYR A 111 -6.22 23.06 -4.16
C TYR A 111 -5.26 23.72 -5.15
N ASP A 112 -3.96 23.48 -5.03
CA ASP A 112 -3.00 23.91 -6.05
C ASP A 112 -3.25 23.18 -7.38
N ALA A 113 -3.47 23.93 -8.47
CA ALA A 113 -3.66 23.39 -9.80
C ALA A 113 -2.43 22.58 -10.28
N ALA A 114 -1.23 22.93 -9.84
CA ALA A 114 -0.01 22.20 -10.18
C ALA A 114 -0.02 20.76 -9.64
N ALA A 115 -0.79 20.49 -8.58
CA ALA A 115 -0.91 19.15 -8.02
C ALA A 115 -1.87 18.23 -8.79
N ILE A 116 -2.64 18.72 -9.77
CA ILE A 116 -3.58 17.89 -10.55
C ILE A 116 -2.84 16.80 -11.32
N ILE A 117 -1.76 17.13 -12.01
CA ILE A 117 -1.00 16.18 -12.83
C ILE A 117 -0.36 15.09 -11.95
N PRO A 118 0.35 15.40 -10.84
CA PRO A 118 0.83 14.39 -9.91
C PRO A 118 -0.27 13.50 -9.31
N ASN A 119 -1.47 14.05 -9.09
CA ASN A 119 -2.63 13.28 -8.62
C ASN A 119 -3.16 12.35 -9.72
N LEU A 120 -3.33 12.83 -10.95
CA LEU A 120 -3.74 12.05 -12.11
C LEU A 120 -2.80 10.87 -12.37
N LEU A 121 -1.50 11.10 -12.29
CA LEU A 121 -0.47 10.09 -12.50
C LEU A 121 -0.23 9.18 -11.28
N LEU A 122 -0.89 9.44 -10.15
CA LEU A 122 -0.70 8.73 -8.88
C LEU A 122 0.76 8.74 -8.37
N VAL A 123 1.51 9.82 -8.60
CA VAL A 123 2.91 9.98 -8.17
C VAL A 123 3.09 10.93 -6.97
N HIS A 124 2.01 11.57 -6.53
CA HIS A 124 2.02 12.62 -5.50
C HIS A 124 2.52 12.19 -4.11
N ALA A 125 2.47 10.89 -3.78
CA ALA A 125 2.89 10.34 -2.49
C ALA A 125 4.17 9.47 -2.56
N TRP A 126 4.89 9.52 -3.69
CA TRP A 126 6.11 8.71 -3.86
C TRP A 126 7.30 9.27 -3.09
N PHE A 127 7.41 10.60 -3.09
CA PHE A 127 8.50 11.35 -2.46
C PHE A 127 7.92 12.46 -1.56
N PRO A 128 8.73 13.08 -0.70
CA PRO A 128 8.29 14.21 0.09
C PRO A 128 7.85 15.38 -0.82
N SER A 129 6.54 15.66 -0.85
CA SER A 129 5.94 16.72 -1.67
C SER A 129 5.43 17.91 -0.84
N GLY A 130 5.57 17.85 0.49
CA GLY A 130 5.21 18.92 1.43
C GLY A 130 3.71 19.00 1.72
N THR A 131 2.92 19.40 0.71
CA THR A 131 1.53 19.82 0.89
C THR A 131 0.53 18.74 0.46
N ILE A 132 -0.42 18.43 1.34
CA ILE A 132 -1.57 17.58 1.03
C ILE A 132 -2.38 18.23 -0.08
N SER A 133 -2.76 17.49 -1.13
CA SER A 133 -3.58 18.04 -2.22
C SER A 133 -4.83 17.21 -2.47
N PHE A 134 -5.92 17.88 -2.88
CA PHE A 134 -7.19 17.25 -3.28
C PHE A 134 -7.69 16.16 -2.31
N ASN A 135 -7.63 14.89 -2.68
CA ASN A 135 -8.07 13.77 -1.85
C ASN A 135 -6.93 13.31 -0.92
N TYR A 136 -6.94 13.74 0.34
CA TYR A 136 -5.91 13.37 1.32
C TYR A 136 -5.67 11.85 1.39
N VAL A 137 -6.72 11.03 1.39
CA VAL A 137 -6.61 9.57 1.60
C VAL A 137 -6.03 8.85 0.36
N SER A 138 -5.98 9.53 -0.79
CA SER A 138 -5.48 8.97 -2.05
C SER A 138 -3.97 8.66 -2.05
N TRP A 139 -3.22 9.13 -1.03
CA TRP A 139 -1.82 8.77 -0.86
C TRP A 139 -1.61 7.25 -0.83
N SER A 140 -2.55 6.51 -0.24
CA SER A 140 -2.46 5.04 -0.13
C SER A 140 -2.62 4.35 -1.48
N VAL A 141 -3.43 4.94 -2.37
CA VAL A 141 -3.62 4.50 -3.76
C VAL A 141 -2.38 4.81 -4.61
N SER A 142 -1.76 5.99 -4.40
CA SER A 142 -0.48 6.34 -5.03
C SER A 142 0.65 5.39 -4.62
N ALA A 143 0.72 5.02 -3.34
CA ALA A 143 1.66 4.03 -2.83
C ALA A 143 1.36 2.61 -3.34
N GLU A 144 0.08 2.22 -3.45
CA GLU A 144 -0.33 0.94 -4.04
C GLU A 144 0.09 0.85 -5.52
N PHE A 145 -0.10 1.93 -6.28
CA PHE A 145 0.35 2.02 -7.66
C PHE A 145 1.87 1.90 -7.78
N PHE A 146 2.63 2.53 -6.88
CA PHE A 146 4.09 2.37 -6.83
C PHE A 146 4.51 0.91 -6.65
N VAL A 147 3.95 0.21 -5.65
CA VAL A 147 4.36 -1.18 -5.39
C VAL A 147 3.94 -2.14 -6.49
N TYR A 148 2.89 -1.84 -7.26
CA TYR A 148 2.55 -2.58 -8.48
C TYR A 148 3.60 -2.41 -9.56
N LEU A 149 4.13 -1.20 -9.76
CA LEU A 149 5.24 -0.97 -10.68
C LEU A 149 6.52 -1.68 -10.21
N ALA A 150 6.79 -1.67 -8.90
CA ALA A 150 7.95 -2.31 -8.29
C ALA A 150 7.86 -3.85 -8.23
N PHE A 151 6.65 -4.42 -8.33
CA PHE A 151 6.40 -5.85 -8.11
C PHE A 151 7.33 -6.80 -8.88
N PRO A 152 7.61 -6.62 -10.19
CA PRO A 152 8.49 -7.54 -10.91
C PRO A 152 9.91 -7.59 -10.33
N LEU A 153 10.44 -6.43 -9.93
CA LEU A 153 11.77 -6.32 -9.31
C LEU A 153 11.77 -6.95 -7.92
N VAL A 154 10.73 -6.68 -7.12
CA VAL A 154 10.55 -7.29 -5.80
C VAL A 154 10.44 -8.81 -5.92
N ALA A 155 9.62 -9.31 -6.84
CA ALA A 155 9.42 -10.73 -7.09
C ALA A 155 10.73 -11.42 -7.52
N LEU A 156 11.58 -10.74 -8.30
CA LEU A 156 12.89 -11.26 -8.65
C LEU A 156 13.84 -11.26 -7.45
N ALA A 157 13.90 -10.17 -6.68
CA ALA A 157 14.78 -10.01 -5.54
C ALA A 157 14.51 -11.02 -4.42
N VAL A 158 13.25 -11.44 -4.22
CA VAL A 158 12.90 -12.40 -3.17
C VAL A 158 13.03 -13.87 -3.61
N ARG A 159 13.34 -14.19 -4.87
CA ARG A 159 13.50 -15.58 -5.33
C ARG A 159 14.77 -16.28 -4.82
N GLY A 160 15.72 -15.51 -4.28
CA GLY A 160 16.99 -16.03 -3.78
C GLY A 160 16.85 -16.78 -2.45
N HIS A 161 17.95 -16.90 -1.71
CA HIS A 161 17.93 -17.57 -0.41
C HIS A 161 16.98 -16.85 0.58
N PRO A 162 16.10 -17.57 1.31
CA PRO A 162 15.07 -16.97 2.17
C PRO A 162 15.65 -16.01 3.21
N ALA A 163 16.74 -16.41 3.89
CA ALA A 163 17.37 -15.58 4.91
C ALA A 163 18.01 -14.31 4.33
N ILE A 164 18.60 -14.39 3.13
CA ILE A 164 19.29 -13.25 2.50
C ILE A 164 18.25 -12.23 2.02
N SER A 165 17.18 -12.71 1.36
CA SER A 165 16.10 -11.84 0.91
C SER A 165 15.34 -11.22 2.09
N LEU A 166 15.12 -11.96 3.18
CA LEU A 166 14.53 -11.41 4.40
C LEU A 166 15.43 -10.34 5.04
N LEU A 167 16.74 -10.61 5.15
CA LEU A 167 17.70 -9.63 5.64
C LEU A 167 17.69 -8.36 4.78
N ALA A 168 17.64 -8.48 3.46
CA ALA A 168 17.53 -7.33 2.56
C ALA A 168 16.26 -6.51 2.81
N ILE A 169 15.10 -7.15 3.04
CA ILE A 169 13.85 -6.48 3.38
C ILE A 169 13.96 -5.74 4.73
N VAL A 170 14.57 -6.38 5.75
CA VAL A 170 14.79 -5.76 7.07
C VAL A 170 15.74 -4.56 6.96
N MET A 171 16.83 -4.69 6.20
CA MET A 171 17.77 -3.59 5.95
C MET A 171 17.11 -2.44 5.19
N LEU A 172 16.25 -2.74 4.20
CA LEU A 172 15.49 -1.73 3.48
C LEU A 172 14.50 -1.00 4.40
N PHE A 173 13.81 -1.73 5.27
CA PHE A 173 12.94 -1.13 6.28
C PHE A 173 13.73 -0.22 7.22
N GLY A 174 14.88 -0.67 7.72
CA GLY A 174 15.77 0.14 8.56
C GLY A 174 16.28 1.40 7.86
N LEU A 175 16.69 1.29 6.60
CA LEU A 175 17.12 2.41 5.77
C LEU A 175 16.00 3.45 5.61
N PHE A 176 14.79 3.02 5.24
CA PHE A 176 13.66 3.92 5.05
C PHE A 176 13.15 4.50 6.37
N ALA A 177 13.21 3.74 7.46
CA ALA A 177 12.91 4.26 8.79
C ALA A 177 13.91 5.33 9.23
N GLY A 178 15.20 5.11 8.99
CA GLY A 178 16.25 6.11 9.23
C GLY A 178 16.05 7.37 8.38
N TYR A 179 15.76 7.22 7.09
CA TYR A 179 15.44 8.35 6.21
C TYR A 179 14.20 9.12 6.69
N ALA A 180 13.11 8.43 7.00
CA ALA A 180 11.87 9.03 7.49
C ALA A 180 12.12 9.83 8.78
N GLN A 181 12.85 9.24 9.73
CA GLN A 181 13.14 9.90 11.01
C GLN A 181 14.04 11.12 10.86
N THR A 182 15.07 11.04 9.99
CA THR A 182 16.09 12.10 9.86
C THR A 182 15.72 13.21 8.88
N ARG A 183 14.92 12.91 7.85
CA ARG A 183 14.56 13.87 6.78
C ARG A 183 13.13 14.38 6.89
N ILE A 184 12.21 13.57 7.40
CA ILE A 184 10.79 13.92 7.50
C ILE A 184 10.40 14.20 8.96
N GLY A 185 11.10 13.60 9.92
CA GLY A 185 10.80 13.76 11.35
C GLY A 185 9.62 12.88 11.82
N LEU A 186 9.21 11.90 11.00
CA LEU A 186 8.13 10.96 11.31
C LEU A 186 8.65 9.52 11.26
N PRO A 187 8.11 8.60 12.09
CA PRO A 187 8.40 7.19 11.94
C PRO A 187 7.84 6.68 10.60
N LEU A 188 8.49 5.68 10.01
CA LEU A 188 8.11 5.11 8.70
C LEU A 188 6.62 4.71 8.64
N THR A 189 6.10 4.14 9.73
CA THR A 189 4.70 3.71 9.85
C THR A 189 3.70 4.87 9.89
N ARG A 190 4.14 6.11 10.08
CA ARG A 190 3.28 7.29 10.02
C ARG A 190 3.36 8.02 8.69
N LEU A 191 4.26 7.59 7.78
CA LEU A 191 4.27 8.17 6.44
C LEU A 191 2.96 7.88 5.72
N GLY A 192 2.48 8.92 5.06
CA GLY A 192 1.26 8.93 4.27
C GLY A 192 1.47 9.77 3.02
N TRP A 193 0.97 11.01 3.03
CA TRP A 193 1.18 11.94 1.91
C TRP A 193 2.66 12.22 1.64
N GLN A 194 3.46 12.39 2.69
CA GLN A 194 4.89 12.64 2.60
C GLN A 194 5.66 11.32 2.45
N ALA A 195 5.74 10.80 1.23
CA ALA A 195 6.48 9.58 0.88
C ALA A 195 5.90 8.26 1.41
N GLY A 196 4.58 8.10 1.39
CA GLY A 196 3.90 6.85 1.76
C GLY A 196 4.31 5.63 0.93
N ALA A 197 4.84 5.83 -0.28
CA ALA A 197 5.45 4.74 -1.06
C ALA A 197 6.62 4.07 -0.31
N LEU A 198 7.46 4.84 0.39
CA LEU A 198 8.58 4.29 1.18
C LEU A 198 8.10 3.37 2.29
N ARG A 199 6.94 3.66 2.88
CA ARG A 199 6.28 2.79 3.86
C ARG A 199 5.73 1.51 3.21
N ALA A 200 5.12 1.63 2.03
CA ALA A 200 4.47 0.52 1.34
C ALA A 200 5.45 -0.54 0.85
N ILE A 201 6.62 -0.15 0.34
CA ILE A 201 7.60 -1.04 -0.29
C ILE A 201 8.02 -2.21 0.62
N PRO A 202 8.58 -2.00 1.84
CA PRO A 202 9.06 -3.10 2.66
C PRO A 202 7.91 -4.02 3.11
N SER A 203 6.75 -3.46 3.45
CA SER A 203 5.55 -4.22 3.82
C SER A 203 5.06 -5.10 2.66
N PHE A 204 4.98 -4.54 1.45
CA PHE A 204 4.60 -5.30 0.26
C PHE A 204 5.63 -6.38 -0.08
N ALA A 205 6.92 -6.05 -0.04
CA ALA A 205 8.01 -6.99 -0.30
C ALA A 205 8.00 -8.16 0.69
N PHE A 206 7.73 -7.90 1.96
CA PHE A 206 7.56 -8.96 2.97
C PHE A 206 6.39 -9.89 2.62
N GLY A 207 5.27 -9.35 2.15
CA GLY A 207 4.15 -10.16 1.64
C GLY A 207 4.52 -11.05 0.45
N VAL A 208 5.27 -10.50 -0.51
CA VAL A 208 5.79 -11.28 -1.65
C VAL A 208 6.77 -12.37 -1.18
N TRP A 209 7.63 -12.05 -0.20
CA TRP A 209 8.58 -12.99 0.39
C TRP A 209 7.89 -14.16 1.10
N ILE A 210 6.82 -13.90 1.87
CA ILE A 210 6.00 -14.94 2.52
C ILE A 210 5.47 -15.92 1.48
N GLU A 211 4.91 -15.41 0.39
CA GLU A 211 4.35 -16.26 -0.66
C GLU A 211 5.44 -17.04 -1.41
N ALA A 212 6.57 -16.40 -1.72
CA ALA A 212 7.68 -17.02 -2.44
C ALA A 212 8.32 -18.19 -1.66
N HIS A 213 8.33 -18.13 -0.33
CA HIS A 213 8.95 -19.13 0.55
C HIS A 213 7.93 -19.96 1.34
N ARG A 214 6.66 -19.93 0.96
CA ARG A 214 5.56 -20.57 1.69
C ARG A 214 5.83 -22.04 2.02
N ASP A 215 6.43 -22.79 1.09
CA ASP A 215 6.66 -24.24 1.22
C ASP A 215 7.79 -24.55 2.24
N GLN A 216 8.76 -23.64 2.37
CA GLN A 216 9.83 -23.74 3.36
C GLN A 216 9.29 -23.37 4.76
N LEU A 217 8.49 -22.30 4.82
CA LEU A 217 7.81 -21.88 6.05
C LEU A 217 6.87 -22.97 6.56
N SER A 218 6.07 -23.60 5.69
CA SER A 218 5.17 -24.68 6.09
C SER A 218 5.92 -25.88 6.67
N ARG A 219 7.12 -26.20 6.16
CA ARG A 219 7.97 -27.27 6.73
C ARG A 219 8.54 -26.90 8.09
N LEU A 220 8.94 -25.65 8.30
CA LEU A 220 9.42 -25.16 9.60
C LEU A 220 8.34 -25.19 10.67
N PHE A 221 7.08 -24.91 10.30
CA PHE A 221 5.94 -24.91 11.23
C PHE A 221 5.17 -26.24 11.29
N ALA A 222 5.49 -27.20 10.41
CA ALA A 222 4.88 -28.53 10.39
C ALA A 222 4.93 -29.29 11.73
N PRO A 223 6.01 -29.22 12.54
CA PRO A 223 6.05 -29.87 13.86
C PRO A 223 5.03 -29.33 14.86
N TYR A 224 4.53 -28.11 14.66
CA TYR A 224 3.66 -27.41 15.59
C TYR A 224 2.17 -27.44 15.17
N HIS A 225 1.88 -27.83 13.92
CA HIS A 225 0.52 -27.95 13.39
C HIS A 225 0.41 -29.12 12.39
N PRO A 226 0.28 -30.37 12.87
CA PRO A 226 0.21 -31.56 12.01
C PRO A 226 -0.96 -31.53 11.01
N ALA A 227 -2.01 -30.74 11.28
CA ALA A 227 -3.14 -30.54 10.38
C ALA A 227 -2.79 -29.79 9.07
N LEU A 228 -1.66 -29.06 9.01
CA LEU A 228 -1.21 -28.35 7.80
C LEU A 228 -0.58 -29.28 6.76
N LEU A 229 -0.12 -30.48 7.16
CA LEU A 229 0.52 -31.45 6.26
C LEU A 229 -0.47 -32.25 5.40
N LEU A 230 -1.76 -32.26 5.73
CA LEU A 230 -2.77 -33.09 5.05
C LEU A 230 -3.42 -32.43 3.81
N LYS A 231 -2.92 -31.27 3.37
CA LYS A 231 -3.47 -30.54 2.20
C LYS A 231 -2.40 -29.98 1.25
N ALA A 232 -1.21 -30.57 1.24
CA ALA A 232 -0.21 -30.34 0.19
C ALA A 232 -0.37 -31.39 -0.92
#